data_AF-A0A929EPC1-F1
#
_entry.id   AF-A0A929EPC1-F1
#
_cell.length_a   1.000
_cell.length_b   1.000
_cell.length_c   1.000
_cell.angle_alpha   90.00
_cell.angle_beta   90.00
_cell.angle_gamma   90.00
#
_symmetry.space_group_name_H-M   'P 1'
#
loop_
_entity.id
_entity.type
_entity.pdbx_description
1 polymer ?
#
loop_
_entity_poly.entity_id
_entity_poly.type
_entity_poly.pdbx_seq_one_letter_code
_entity_poly.pdbx_strand_id
1 'polypeptide(L)'
;MIEKLRIGALVCTGSQRLARHISASYDSSMLIEGLKAWETPKVSEFKTWLASIITDEAHHLLDCSLLSRGMALALWEEVLIKDSLFTKDGLALPRKKSSLITLSYEAYELLKEYKANLPSKNFYLTQEVSALKRWLASYERLLKDKGFISPPEVLPIVSRLIESGEIELQGELILAGFEEITPALASFIETLKGVGVSVSFWPQESIGELSGETFEIEEQLSGVELFRFAAMREEVKDAACFAREKAIQGKKTGIIVANLTQYKELIEREFSLELSPASALLDGVSSISETFNISMAASLAKSSIVKSALELLCVTRPAM
;
A
#
# COMPACT_ATOMS: atom_id res chain seq x y z
N MET A 1 -2.97 -0.99 22.57
CA MET A 1 -2.76 0.00 21.49
C MET A 1 -2.89 1.44 21.98
N ILE A 2 -4.06 1.88 22.46
CA ILE A 2 -4.25 3.28 22.94
C ILE A 2 -3.28 3.64 24.06
N GLU A 3 -3.12 2.78 25.07
CA GLU A 3 -2.17 3.01 26.17
C GLU A 3 -0.72 3.09 25.68
N LYS A 4 -0.36 2.26 24.70
CA LYS A 4 0.97 2.27 24.06
C LYS A 4 1.23 3.59 23.32
N LEU A 5 0.21 4.11 22.64
CA LEU A 5 0.29 5.43 22.01
C LEU A 5 0.43 6.57 23.03
N ARG A 6 -0.22 6.46 24.20
CA ARG A 6 -0.09 7.47 25.28
C ARG A 6 1.32 7.56 25.85
N ILE A 7 1.99 6.41 26.02
CA ILE A 7 3.39 6.37 26.48
C ILE A 7 4.39 6.75 25.36
N GLY A 8 3.90 7.16 24.19
CA GLY A 8 4.73 7.67 23.09
C GLY A 8 5.29 6.59 22.16
N ALA A 9 4.74 5.37 22.15
CA ALA A 9 5.15 4.33 21.22
C ALA A 9 4.90 4.76 19.77
N LEU A 10 5.82 4.37 18.88
CA LEU A 10 5.69 4.59 17.45
C LEU A 10 4.91 3.42 16.83
N VAL A 11 3.80 3.71 16.17
CA VAL A 11 3.01 2.71 15.44
C VAL A 11 3.23 2.90 13.94
N CYS A 12 3.80 1.89 13.30
CA CYS A 12 3.92 1.82 11.86
C CYS A 12 2.89 0.83 11.29
N THR A 13 2.09 1.27 10.33
CA THR A 13 1.04 0.43 9.74
C THR A 13 1.41 -0.07 8.35
N GLY A 14 0.86 -1.22 7.95
CA GLY A 14 0.97 -1.73 6.58
C GLY A 14 0.23 -0.89 5.53
N SER A 15 -0.69 -0.01 5.96
CA SER A 15 -1.41 0.90 5.05
C SER A 15 -1.75 2.24 5.67
N GLN A 16 -1.80 3.29 4.85
CA GLN A 16 -2.23 4.63 5.28
C GLN A 16 -3.65 4.66 5.87
N ARG A 17 -4.54 3.75 5.43
CA ARG A 17 -5.90 3.66 5.97
C ARG A 17 -5.91 3.18 7.40
N LEU A 18 -5.12 2.16 7.70
CA LEU A 18 -5.00 1.66 9.06
C LEU A 18 -4.38 2.71 9.97
N ALA A 19 -3.39 3.48 9.49
CA ALA A 19 -2.82 4.60 10.24
C ALA A 19 -3.90 5.61 10.63
N ARG A 20 -4.69 6.09 9.66
CA ARG A 20 -5.79 7.04 9.91
C ARG A 20 -6.83 6.48 10.87
N HIS A 21 -7.16 5.19 10.75
CA HIS A 21 -8.12 4.54 11.64
C HIS A 21 -7.63 4.49 13.09
N ILE A 22 -6.36 4.11 13.29
CA ILE A 22 -5.75 4.05 14.63
C ILE A 22 -5.67 5.46 15.23
N SER A 23 -5.25 6.47 14.47
CA SER A 23 -5.23 7.87 14.93
C SER A 23 -6.63 8.35 15.34
N ALA A 24 -7.64 8.13 14.49
CA ALA A 24 -9.02 8.52 14.79
C ALA A 24 -9.60 7.79 16.01
N SER A 25 -9.24 6.52 16.21
CA SER A 25 -9.63 5.75 17.39
C SER A 25 -8.97 6.29 18.67
N TYR A 26 -7.71 6.73 18.58
CA TYR A 26 -7.02 7.38 19.68
C TYR A 26 -7.68 8.70 20.04
N ASP A 27 -7.93 9.57 19.05
CA ASP A 27 -8.59 10.87 19.24
C ASP A 27 -9.99 10.72 19.86
N SER A 28 -10.75 9.72 19.42
CA SER A 28 -12.07 9.40 19.99
C SER A 28 -11.97 8.99 21.46
N SER A 29 -10.94 8.23 21.84
CA SER A 29 -10.70 7.84 23.23
C SER A 29 -10.37 9.04 24.12
N MET A 30 -9.57 9.99 23.63
CA MET A 30 -9.23 11.21 24.37
C MET A 30 -10.46 12.09 24.61
N LEU A 31 -11.33 12.19 23.61
CA LEU A 31 -12.62 12.90 23.71
C LEU A 31 -13.54 12.27 24.76
N ILE A 32 -13.67 10.94 24.76
CA ILE A 32 -14.50 10.21 25.73
C ILE A 32 -13.99 10.42 27.17
N GLU A 33 -12.68 10.54 27.34
CA GLU A 33 -12.05 10.86 28.63
C GLU A 33 -12.14 12.36 29.00
N GLY A 34 -12.75 13.19 28.15
CA GLY A 34 -13.00 14.61 28.43
C GLY A 34 -11.80 15.52 28.24
N LEU A 35 -10.72 15.04 27.61
CA LEU A 35 -9.58 15.87 27.25
C LEU A 35 -9.96 16.86 26.15
N LYS A 36 -9.42 18.08 26.22
CA LYS A 36 -9.65 19.15 25.24
C LYS A 36 -8.49 19.35 24.27
N ALA A 37 -7.33 18.84 24.63
CA ALA A 37 -6.11 18.83 23.83
C ALA A 37 -5.24 17.66 24.30
N TRP A 38 -4.56 17.02 23.36
CA TRP A 38 -3.63 15.92 23.60
C TRP A 38 -2.52 15.98 22.54
N GLU A 39 -1.42 15.29 22.81
CA GLU A 39 -0.34 15.14 21.85
C GLU A 39 -0.78 14.25 20.68
N THR A 40 -0.40 14.63 19.46
CA THR A 40 -0.68 13.83 18.26
C THR A 40 -0.01 12.47 18.38
N PRO A 41 -0.74 11.35 18.23
CA PRO A 41 -0.15 10.03 18.36
C PRO A 41 0.86 9.77 17.23
N LYS A 42 1.99 9.14 17.55
CA LYS A 42 3.03 8.76 16.57
C LYS A 42 2.59 7.56 15.74
N VAL A 43 1.71 7.80 14.76
CA VAL A 43 1.16 6.77 13.86
C VAL A 43 1.44 7.15 12.41
N SER A 44 2.05 6.25 11.64
CA SER A 44 2.32 6.47 10.22
C SER A 44 2.31 5.16 9.44
N GLU A 45 2.13 5.23 8.12
CA GLU A 45 2.39 4.07 7.25
C GLU A 45 3.90 3.78 7.25
N PHE A 46 4.27 2.50 7.32
CA PHE A 46 5.66 2.08 7.43
C PHE A 46 6.56 2.65 6.33
N LYS A 47 6.13 2.58 5.05
CA LYS A 47 6.91 3.14 3.93
C LYS A 47 7.02 4.66 4.01
N THR A 48 5.97 5.35 4.47
CA THR A 48 5.98 6.80 4.66
C THR A 48 6.91 7.21 5.81
N TRP A 49 6.89 6.48 6.92
CA TRP A 49 7.78 6.70 8.04
C TRP A 49 9.25 6.50 7.67
N LEU A 50 9.58 5.43 6.94
CA LEU A 50 10.96 5.24 6.45
C LEU A 50 11.41 6.36 5.52
N ALA A 51 10.51 6.83 4.65
CA ALA A 51 10.80 7.96 3.78
C ALA A 51 11.03 9.24 4.58
N SER A 52 10.24 9.50 5.64
CA SER A 52 10.42 10.68 6.49
C SER A 52 11.75 10.66 7.24
N ILE A 53 12.25 9.48 7.63
CA ILE A 53 13.60 9.38 8.21
C ILE A 53 14.64 9.92 7.22
N ILE A 54 14.54 9.58 5.93
CA ILE A 54 15.48 10.09 4.93
C ILE A 54 15.33 11.58 4.70
N THR A 55 14.09 12.07 4.54
CA THR A 55 13.85 13.47 4.17
C THR A 55 14.02 14.45 5.33
N ASP A 56 13.70 14.04 6.55
CA ASP A 56 13.57 14.95 7.68
C ASP A 56 14.80 14.81 8.60
N GLU A 57 15.27 13.59 8.84
CA GLU A 57 16.35 13.32 9.78
C GLU A 57 17.69 13.17 9.05
N ALA A 58 17.78 12.32 8.02
CA ALA A 58 19.03 11.95 7.37
C ALA A 58 19.43 12.82 6.17
N HIS A 59 18.66 13.86 5.83
CA HIS A 59 18.90 14.68 4.64
C HIS A 59 20.25 15.41 4.65
N HIS A 60 20.84 15.63 5.83
CA HIS A 60 22.16 16.24 6.00
C HIS A 60 23.30 15.22 6.00
N LEU A 61 22.97 13.93 6.19
CA LEU A 61 23.92 12.80 6.16
C LEU A 61 24.05 12.22 4.76
N LEU A 62 23.03 12.42 3.92
CA LEU A 62 22.93 11.85 2.58
C LEU A 62 23.01 12.99 1.55
N ASP A 63 24.05 12.98 0.72
CA ASP A 63 24.15 13.85 -0.48
C ASP A 63 23.22 13.40 -1.62
N CYS A 64 22.11 12.73 -1.29
CA CYS A 64 21.21 12.10 -2.25
C CYS A 64 19.75 12.50 -2.01
N SER A 65 18.97 12.59 -3.09
CA SER A 65 17.55 12.91 -3.01
C SER A 65 16.67 11.68 -3.17
N LEU A 66 15.66 11.53 -2.29
CA LEU A 66 14.68 10.45 -2.37
C LEU A 66 13.71 10.69 -3.54
N LEU A 67 13.60 9.70 -4.42
CA LEU A 67 12.65 9.74 -5.52
C LEU A 67 11.25 9.32 -5.07
N SER A 68 10.22 9.95 -5.64
CA SER A 68 8.87 9.39 -5.60
C SER A 68 8.78 8.18 -6.53
N ARG A 69 7.84 7.26 -6.28
CA ARG A 69 7.61 6.09 -7.15
C ARG A 69 7.39 6.49 -8.62
N GLY A 70 6.69 7.59 -8.88
CA GLY A 70 6.48 8.10 -10.23
C GLY A 70 7.77 8.55 -10.92
N MET A 71 8.65 9.26 -10.21
CA MET A 71 9.95 9.65 -10.76
C MET A 71 10.88 8.45 -10.95
N ALA A 72 10.85 7.49 -10.02
CA ALA A 72 11.61 6.25 -10.14
C ALA A 72 11.18 5.44 -11.38
N LEU A 73 9.87 5.34 -11.64
CA LEU A 73 9.31 4.71 -12.84
C LEU A 73 9.70 5.44 -14.13
N ALA A 74 9.71 6.78 -14.12
CA ALA A 74 10.14 7.56 -15.29
C ALA A 74 11.63 7.32 -15.62
N LEU A 75 12.50 7.31 -14.61
CA LEU A 75 13.91 6.96 -14.80
C LEU A 75 14.10 5.49 -15.23
N TRP A 76 13.28 4.59 -14.71
CA TRP A 76 13.27 3.19 -15.13
C TRP A 76 12.88 3.05 -16.61
N GLU A 77 11.86 3.79 -17.06
CA GLU A 77 11.46 3.85 -18.46
C GLU A 77 12.59 4.35 -19.37
N GLU A 78 13.36 5.37 -18.95
CA GLU A 78 14.54 5.84 -19.70
C GLU A 78 15.59 4.73 -19.90
N VAL A 79 15.77 3.85 -18.91
CA VAL A 79 16.68 2.70 -19.01
C VAL A 79 16.16 1.69 -20.01
N LEU A 80 14.85 1.38 -19.96
CA LEU A 80 14.22 0.41 -20.86
C LEU A 80 14.24 0.89 -22.32
N ILE A 81 13.97 2.17 -22.59
CA ILE A 81 13.96 2.75 -23.95
C ILE A 81 15.31 2.62 -24.65
N LYS A 82 16.42 2.65 -23.89
CA LYS A 82 17.78 2.48 -24.44
C LYS A 82 18.13 1.03 -24.77
N ASP A 83 17.32 0.06 -24.34
CA ASP A 83 17.58 -1.35 -24.57
C ASP A 83 17.08 -1.85 -25.92
N SER A 84 17.85 -2.73 -26.56
CA SER A 84 17.50 -3.32 -27.85
C SER A 84 16.25 -4.22 -27.77
N LEU A 85 16.01 -4.88 -26.64
CA LEU A 85 14.84 -5.75 -26.46
C LEU A 85 13.54 -4.94 -26.44
N PHE A 86 13.57 -3.74 -25.88
CA PHE A 86 12.42 -2.84 -25.82
C PHE A 86 12.15 -2.13 -27.17
N THR A 87 13.18 -2.01 -28.01
CA THR A 87 13.14 -1.24 -29.27
C THR A 87 13.01 -2.08 -30.54
N LYS A 88 13.60 -3.29 -30.61
CA LYS A 88 13.66 -4.11 -31.84
C LYS A 88 12.69 -5.29 -31.87
N ASP A 89 12.44 -5.96 -30.75
CA ASP A 89 11.59 -7.16 -30.70
C ASP A 89 10.14 -6.80 -30.39
N GLY A 90 9.34 -6.49 -31.42
CA GLY A 90 7.91 -6.86 -31.50
C GLY A 90 6.92 -6.47 -30.38
N LEU A 91 7.29 -5.72 -29.35
CA LEU A 91 6.38 -5.17 -28.33
C LEU A 91 5.59 -3.96 -28.91
N ALA A 92 5.07 -4.12 -30.12
CA ALA A 92 4.52 -3.09 -31.00
C ALA A 92 3.20 -2.45 -30.53
N LEU A 93 2.80 -2.66 -29.28
CA LEU A 93 1.62 -2.04 -28.68
C LEU A 93 2.05 -1.17 -27.49
N PRO A 94 1.77 0.15 -27.49
CA PRO A 94 2.06 1.04 -26.38
C PRO A 94 1.53 0.54 -25.03
N ARG A 95 0.37 -0.14 -25.06
CA ARG A 95 -0.22 -0.77 -23.87
C ARG A 95 0.65 -1.88 -23.26
N LYS A 96 1.32 -2.70 -24.09
CA LYS A 96 2.22 -3.75 -23.61
C LYS A 96 3.53 -3.17 -23.06
N LYS A 97 4.00 -2.04 -23.62
CA LYS A 97 5.21 -1.34 -23.13
C LYS A 97 5.00 -0.73 -21.74
N SER A 98 3.89 -0.03 -21.54
CA SER A 98 3.57 0.55 -20.22
C SER A 98 3.41 -0.54 -19.15
N SER A 99 2.71 -1.64 -19.46
CA SER A 99 2.62 -2.77 -18.54
C SER A 99 3.98 -3.41 -18.25
N LEU A 100 4.87 -3.52 -19.23
CA LEU A 100 6.21 -4.07 -19.04
C LEU A 100 7.09 -3.18 -18.15
N ILE A 101 7.02 -1.85 -18.31
CA ILE A 101 7.73 -0.89 -17.44
C ILE A 101 7.32 -1.11 -15.98
N THR A 102 6.01 -1.12 -15.72
CA THR A 102 5.48 -1.33 -14.36
C THR A 102 5.86 -2.71 -13.80
N LEU A 103 5.64 -3.79 -14.56
CA LEU A 103 5.92 -5.16 -14.11
C LEU A 103 7.42 -5.39 -13.84
N SER A 104 8.30 -4.85 -14.70
CA SER A 104 9.75 -5.00 -14.51
C SER A 104 10.27 -4.18 -13.33
N TYR A 105 9.67 -3.01 -13.08
CA TYR A 105 9.97 -2.23 -11.89
C TYR A 105 9.45 -2.92 -10.62
N GLU A 106 8.24 -3.49 -10.64
CA GLU A 106 7.72 -4.29 -9.53
C GLU A 106 8.61 -5.51 -9.24
N ALA A 107 9.15 -6.16 -10.27
CA ALA A 107 10.15 -7.22 -10.09
C ALA A 107 11.42 -6.71 -9.40
N TYR A 108 11.86 -5.49 -9.69
CA TYR A 108 12.96 -4.84 -8.95
C TYR A 108 12.60 -4.57 -7.48
N GLU A 109 11.39 -4.05 -7.21
CA GLU A 109 10.90 -3.83 -5.84
C GLU A 109 10.94 -5.16 -5.05
N LEU A 110 10.43 -6.25 -5.65
CA LEU A 110 10.42 -7.60 -5.05
C LEU A 110 11.84 -8.14 -4.81
N LEU A 111 12.77 -7.96 -5.74
CA LEU A 111 14.15 -8.41 -5.54
C LEU A 111 14.80 -7.74 -4.32
N LYS A 112 14.54 -6.44 -4.10
CA LYS A 112 15.07 -5.71 -2.94
C LYS A 112 14.35 -6.14 -1.65
N GLU A 113 13.02 -6.31 -1.70
CA GLU A 113 12.19 -6.71 -0.56
C GLU A 113 12.50 -8.13 -0.06
N TYR A 114 12.76 -9.07 -0.97
CA TYR A 114 13.14 -10.45 -0.62
C TYR A 114 14.66 -10.66 -0.51
N LYS A 115 15.46 -9.59 -0.61
CA LYS A 115 16.93 -9.65 -0.64
C LYS A 115 17.47 -10.68 -1.65
N ALA A 116 16.76 -10.86 -2.76
CA ALA A 116 17.07 -11.86 -3.76
C ALA A 116 18.08 -11.31 -4.78
N ASN A 117 19.11 -12.10 -5.09
CA ASN A 117 20.10 -11.75 -6.10
C ASN A 117 19.83 -12.54 -7.38
N LEU A 118 19.88 -11.85 -8.52
CA LEU A 118 19.90 -12.53 -9.81
C LEU A 118 21.19 -13.34 -9.98
N PRO A 119 21.15 -14.54 -10.57
CA PRO A 119 22.32 -15.39 -10.68
C PRO A 119 23.43 -14.72 -11.49
N SER A 120 24.67 -14.88 -11.01
CA SER A 120 25.86 -14.27 -11.60
C SER A 120 26.14 -14.82 -13.00
N LYS A 121 25.92 -16.13 -13.20
CA LYS A 121 26.11 -16.82 -14.48
C LYS A 121 24.82 -16.86 -15.31
N ASN A 122 24.94 -16.58 -16.61
CA ASN A 122 23.79 -16.47 -17.53
C ASN A 122 23.34 -17.81 -18.13
N PHE A 123 23.90 -18.96 -17.71
CA PHE A 123 23.72 -20.26 -18.39
C PHE A 123 22.28 -20.78 -18.42
N TYR A 124 21.40 -20.28 -17.54
CA TYR A 124 19.99 -20.68 -17.45
C TYR A 124 19.01 -19.49 -17.50
N LEU A 125 19.49 -18.31 -17.88
CA LEU A 125 18.63 -17.12 -17.89
C LEU A 125 17.84 -17.06 -19.18
N THR A 126 16.51 -16.86 -19.07
CA THR A 126 15.69 -16.49 -20.21
C THR A 126 16.13 -15.10 -20.73
N GLN A 127 15.65 -14.75 -21.92
CA GLN A 127 15.95 -13.46 -22.54
C GLN A 127 15.47 -12.29 -21.65
N GLU A 128 14.33 -12.46 -20.99
CA GLU A 128 13.71 -11.48 -20.09
C GLU A 128 14.53 -11.31 -18.81
N VAL A 129 14.96 -12.39 -18.17
CA VAL A 129 15.76 -12.30 -16.93
C VAL A 129 17.14 -11.68 -17.23
N SER A 130 17.72 -12.01 -18.38
CA SER A 130 18.96 -11.39 -18.86
C SER A 130 18.78 -9.90 -19.15
N ALA A 131 17.62 -9.48 -19.65
CA ALA A 131 17.31 -8.07 -19.86
C ALA A 131 17.08 -7.33 -18.53
N LEU A 132 16.30 -7.90 -17.61
CA LEU A 132 16.08 -7.34 -16.28
C LEU A 132 17.42 -7.11 -15.56
N LYS A 133 18.34 -8.07 -15.60
CA LYS A 133 19.68 -7.93 -15.04
C LYS A 133 20.46 -6.74 -15.61
N ARG A 134 20.37 -6.50 -16.93
CA ARG A 134 21.02 -5.36 -17.60
C ARG A 134 20.35 -4.03 -17.23
N TRP A 135 19.02 -4.02 -17.14
CA TRP A 135 18.25 -2.85 -16.73
C TRP A 135 18.57 -2.45 -15.29
N LEU A 136 18.59 -3.41 -14.36
CA LEU A 136 18.99 -3.19 -12.97
C LEU A 136 20.38 -2.53 -12.86
N ALA A 137 21.38 -3.11 -13.51
CA ALA A 137 22.74 -2.58 -13.46
C ALA A 137 22.85 -1.17 -14.07
N SER A 138 22.04 -0.87 -15.08
CA SER A 138 22.00 0.45 -15.72
C SER A 138 21.26 1.48 -14.85
N TYR A 139 20.20 1.05 -14.18
CA TYR A 139 19.41 1.88 -13.26
C TYR A 139 20.19 2.22 -12.00
N GLU A 140 20.85 1.23 -11.37
CA GLU A 140 21.68 1.47 -10.18
C GLU A 140 22.85 2.44 -10.48
N ARG A 141 23.45 2.34 -11.68
CA ARG A 141 24.46 3.31 -12.13
C ARG A 141 23.85 4.70 -12.30
N LEU A 142 22.68 4.80 -12.92
CA LEU A 142 21.99 6.08 -13.12
C LEU A 142 21.61 6.76 -11.80
N LEU A 143 21.14 5.99 -10.82
CA LEU A 143 20.84 6.49 -9.48
C LEU A 143 22.10 7.04 -8.80
N LYS A 144 23.21 6.30 -8.86
CA LYS A 144 24.48 6.72 -8.28
C LYS A 144 25.04 7.97 -8.95
N ASP A 145 25.01 8.03 -10.27
CA ASP A 145 25.55 9.17 -11.04
C ASP A 145 24.75 10.46 -10.79
N LYS A 146 23.44 10.35 -10.55
CA LYS A 146 22.56 11.49 -10.28
C LYS A 146 22.37 11.81 -8.79
N GLY A 147 22.93 11.00 -7.88
CA GLY A 147 22.73 11.17 -6.43
C GLY A 147 21.27 10.95 -6.01
N PHE A 148 20.63 9.90 -6.50
CA PHE A 148 19.23 9.60 -6.19
C PHE A 148 19.09 8.30 -5.41
N ILE A 149 18.10 8.29 -4.50
CA ILE A 149 17.68 7.09 -3.76
C ILE A 149 16.34 6.65 -4.31
N SER A 150 16.25 5.39 -4.73
CA SER A 150 14.99 4.80 -5.18
C SER A 150 14.15 4.32 -3.98
N PRO A 151 12.80 4.36 -4.03
CA PRO A 151 11.96 3.89 -2.92
C PRO A 151 12.30 2.49 -2.35
N PRO A 152 12.67 1.48 -3.17
CA PRO A 152 13.04 0.16 -2.64
C PRO A 152 14.35 0.13 -1.86
N GLU A 153 15.19 1.17 -1.97
CA GLU A 153 16.49 1.27 -1.30
C GLU A 153 16.40 1.95 0.07
N VAL A 154 15.26 2.58 0.38
CA VAL A 154 15.04 3.33 1.62
C VAL A 154 15.26 2.45 2.85
N LEU A 155 14.61 1.28 2.91
CA LEU A 155 14.70 0.40 4.07
C LEU A 155 16.15 -0.04 4.36
N PRO A 156 16.92 -0.58 3.39
CA PRO A 156 18.34 -0.88 3.60
C PRO A 156 19.21 0.30 4.02
N ILE A 157 18.93 1.52 3.53
CA ILE A 157 19.69 2.73 3.89
C ILE A 157 19.39 3.10 5.35
N VAL A 158 18.10 3.13 5.71
CA VAL A 158 17.67 3.44 7.08
C VAL A 158 18.22 2.41 8.07
N SER A 159 18.19 1.10 7.75
CA SER A 159 18.85 0.07 8.55
C SER A 159 20.30 0.42 8.86
N ARG A 160 21.07 0.82 7.85
CA ARG A 160 22.50 1.11 8.01
C ARG A 160 22.75 2.34 8.89
N LEU A 161 21.95 3.39 8.74
CA LEU A 161 22.07 4.61 9.52
C LEU A 161 21.74 4.38 11.00
N ILE A 162 20.81 3.48 11.28
CA ILE A 162 20.49 3.04 12.65
C ILE A 162 21.64 2.19 13.21
N GLU A 163 22.19 1.25 12.41
CA GLU A 163 23.34 0.43 12.82
C GLU A 163 24.60 1.25 13.10
N SER A 164 24.85 2.32 12.33
CA SER A 164 25.99 3.21 12.55
C SER A 164 25.78 4.17 13.73
N GLY A 165 24.57 4.22 14.31
CA GLY A 165 24.21 5.15 15.38
C GLY A 165 24.05 6.60 14.92
N GLU A 166 24.00 6.85 13.60
CA GLU A 166 23.72 8.18 13.06
C GLU A 166 22.25 8.59 13.29
N ILE A 167 21.36 7.60 13.39
CA ILE A 167 19.95 7.80 13.71
C ILE A 167 19.62 7.01 14.97
N GLU A 168 19.26 7.72 16.02
CA GLU A 168 18.83 7.12 17.28
C GLU A 168 17.31 6.94 17.28
N LEU A 169 16.88 5.68 17.29
CA LEU A 169 15.49 5.34 17.57
C LEU A 169 15.34 4.94 19.03
N GLN A 170 14.43 5.60 19.75
CA GLN A 170 14.15 5.32 21.15
C GLN A 170 12.70 4.82 21.32
N GLY A 171 12.51 3.89 22.26
CA GLY A 171 11.20 3.41 22.67
C GLY A 171 10.77 2.11 22.01
N GLU A 172 9.46 2.00 21.77
CA GLU A 172 8.81 0.81 21.23
C GLU A 172 8.24 1.10 19.84
N LEU A 173 8.55 0.22 18.87
CA LEU A 173 7.98 0.20 17.54
C LEU A 173 6.91 -0.89 17.46
N ILE A 174 5.69 -0.52 17.10
CA ILE A 174 4.57 -1.43 16.90
C ILE A 174 4.26 -1.52 15.41
N LEU A 175 4.42 -2.71 14.84
CA LEU A 175 4.08 -3.00 13.45
C LEU A 175 2.64 -3.50 13.37
N ALA A 176 1.75 -2.68 12.78
CA ALA A 176 0.32 -2.91 12.77
C ALA A 176 -0.21 -3.31 11.39
N GLY A 177 -0.92 -4.44 11.31
CA GLY A 177 -1.58 -4.93 10.09
C GLY A 177 -0.61 -5.43 9.02
N PHE A 178 0.44 -6.14 9.42
CA PHE A 178 1.35 -6.85 8.52
C PHE A 178 0.92 -8.32 8.42
N GLU A 179 0.64 -8.80 7.22
CA GLU A 179 0.23 -10.20 6.96
C GLU A 179 1.44 -11.12 6.72
N GLU A 180 2.48 -10.58 6.06
CA GLU A 180 3.73 -11.29 5.75
C GLU A 180 4.93 -10.46 6.21
N ILE A 181 5.93 -11.14 6.79
CA ILE A 181 7.24 -10.53 7.08
C ILE A 181 8.18 -10.90 5.95
N THR A 182 8.54 -9.89 5.15
CA THR A 182 9.52 -10.08 4.08
C THR A 182 10.94 -10.16 4.66
N PRO A 183 11.89 -10.83 3.97
CA PRO A 183 13.28 -10.92 4.42
C PRO A 183 13.95 -9.56 4.69
N ALA A 184 13.62 -8.52 3.94
CA ALA A 184 14.08 -7.16 4.21
C ALA A 184 13.51 -6.62 5.54
N LEU A 185 12.22 -6.81 5.79
CA LEU A 185 11.58 -6.41 7.05
C LEU A 185 12.11 -7.21 8.25
N ALA A 186 12.28 -8.53 8.10
CA ALA A 186 12.84 -9.39 9.16
C ALA A 186 14.22 -8.89 9.60
N SER A 187 15.11 -8.63 8.65
CA SER A 187 16.44 -8.12 8.94
C SER A 187 16.40 -6.72 9.56
N PHE A 188 15.47 -5.85 9.16
CA PHE A 188 15.31 -4.55 9.79
C PHE A 188 14.86 -4.68 11.25
N ILE A 189 13.95 -5.61 11.55
CA ILE A 189 13.53 -5.90 12.92
C ILE A 189 14.71 -6.41 13.76
N GLU A 190 15.56 -7.27 13.21
CA GLU A 190 16.77 -7.75 13.87
C GLU A 190 17.75 -6.60 14.17
N THR A 191 17.98 -5.72 13.20
CA THR A 191 18.77 -4.50 13.37
C THR A 191 18.25 -3.65 14.53
N LEU A 192 16.94 -3.38 14.56
CA LEU A 192 16.31 -2.60 15.64
C LEU A 192 16.48 -3.25 17.01
N LYS A 193 16.26 -4.57 17.11
CA LYS A 193 16.47 -5.32 18.35
C LYS A 193 17.93 -5.28 18.80
N GLY A 194 18.88 -5.30 17.86
CA GLY A 194 20.32 -5.18 18.15
C GLY A 194 20.72 -3.83 18.76
N VAL A 195 20.03 -2.75 18.38
CA VAL A 195 20.23 -1.40 18.94
C VAL A 195 19.43 -1.18 20.24
N GLY A 196 18.60 -2.15 20.65
CA GLY A 196 17.82 -2.11 21.90
C GLY A 196 16.41 -1.55 21.76
N VAL A 197 15.90 -1.39 20.53
CA VAL A 197 14.51 -0.98 20.27
C VAL A 197 13.58 -2.18 20.42
N SER A 198 12.52 -2.04 21.21
CA SER A 198 11.50 -3.09 21.34
C SER A 198 10.57 -3.07 20.13
N VAL A 199 10.43 -4.20 19.45
CA VAL A 199 9.52 -4.35 18.30
C VAL A 199 8.42 -5.34 18.63
N SER A 200 7.16 -4.91 18.50
CA SER A 200 5.97 -5.75 18.72
C SER A 200 5.01 -5.66 17.52
N PHE A 201 4.09 -6.61 17.40
CA PHE A 201 3.12 -6.68 16.31
C PHE A 201 1.69 -6.48 16.80
N TRP A 202 0.84 -5.93 15.95
CA TRP A 202 -0.58 -5.72 16.25
C TRP A 202 -1.49 -6.00 15.03
N PRO A 203 -2.54 -6.83 15.15
CA PRO A 203 -2.87 -7.69 16.29
C PRO A 203 -1.74 -8.69 16.58
N GLN A 204 -1.67 -9.19 17.82
CA GLN A 204 -0.60 -10.10 18.27
C GLN A 204 -0.76 -11.54 17.72
N GLU A 205 -1.67 -11.74 16.76
CA GLU A 205 -1.82 -13.02 16.07
C GLU A 205 -0.55 -13.30 15.26
N SER A 206 0.06 -14.44 15.57
CA SER A 206 1.41 -14.85 15.19
C SER A 206 1.72 -14.61 13.72
N ILE A 207 2.45 -13.52 13.43
CA ILE A 207 3.06 -13.36 12.12
C ILE A 207 4.26 -14.30 12.08
N GLY A 208 4.06 -15.47 11.48
CA GLY A 208 5.10 -16.48 11.31
C GLY A 208 4.97 -17.67 12.25
N GLU A 209 3.87 -18.41 12.14
CA GLU A 209 3.87 -19.87 12.30
C GLU A 209 2.63 -20.41 11.57
N LEU A 210 2.71 -20.44 10.23
CA LEU A 210 2.05 -21.49 9.46
C LEU A 210 2.95 -22.74 9.53
N SER A 211 3.38 -23.13 10.74
CA SER A 211 3.56 -24.55 11.02
C SER A 211 2.22 -25.19 10.72
N GLY A 212 2.21 -26.31 10.02
CA GLY A 212 1.02 -27.02 9.56
C GLY A 212 0.12 -27.58 10.67
N GLU A 213 -0.07 -26.84 11.75
CA GLU A 213 -1.21 -26.95 12.62
C GLU A 213 -2.39 -26.43 11.79
N THR A 214 -3.12 -27.37 11.21
CA THR A 214 -4.55 -27.20 10.96
C THR A 214 -5.10 -26.37 12.10
N PHE A 215 -5.58 -25.16 11.81
CA PHE A 215 -6.50 -24.48 12.71
C PHE A 215 -7.57 -25.51 13.03
N GLU A 216 -7.54 -26.08 14.23
CA GLU A 216 -8.67 -26.83 14.75
C GLU A 216 -9.78 -25.79 14.86
N ILE A 217 -10.59 -25.69 13.80
CA ILE A 217 -11.88 -25.01 13.82
C ILE A 217 -12.82 -25.90 14.65
N GLU A 218 -12.42 -26.22 15.87
CA GLU A 218 -13.25 -26.88 16.84
C GLU A 218 -13.79 -25.79 17.76
N GLU A 219 -15.12 -25.65 17.69
CA GLU A 219 -15.96 -24.97 18.68
C GLU A 219 -15.87 -23.44 18.76
N GLN A 220 -16.31 -22.72 17.71
CA GLN A 220 -17.18 -21.53 17.85
C GLN A 220 -17.56 -20.87 16.49
N LEU A 221 -18.04 -21.63 15.51
CA LEU A 221 -18.77 -21.04 14.36
C LEU A 221 -20.25 -20.79 14.69
N SER A 222 -20.54 -20.28 15.90
CA SER A 222 -21.89 -19.84 16.25
C SER A 222 -22.16 -18.48 15.59
N GLY A 223 -22.78 -18.50 14.40
CA GLY A 223 -23.15 -17.28 13.67
C GLY A 223 -22.55 -17.15 12.28
N VAL A 224 -21.99 -18.21 11.71
CA VAL A 224 -21.61 -18.23 10.29
C VAL A 224 -22.74 -18.85 9.47
N GLU A 225 -23.26 -18.06 8.54
CA GLU A 225 -24.34 -18.46 7.63
C GLU A 225 -23.81 -18.42 6.19
N LEU A 226 -24.07 -19.49 5.43
CA LEU A 226 -23.71 -19.59 4.03
C LEU A 226 -24.95 -19.43 3.16
N PHE A 227 -24.91 -18.42 2.29
CA PHE A 227 -25.97 -18.14 1.33
C PHE A 227 -25.51 -18.43 -0.09
N ARG A 228 -26.43 -18.91 -0.93
CA ARG A 228 -26.20 -19.12 -2.36
C ARG A 228 -27.20 -18.30 -3.15
N PHE A 229 -26.69 -17.52 -4.08
CA PHE A 229 -27.49 -16.68 -4.97
C PHE A 229 -27.39 -17.17 -6.42
N ALA A 230 -28.45 -16.94 -7.20
CA ALA A 230 -28.49 -17.34 -8.61
C ALA A 230 -27.81 -16.31 -9.50
N ALA A 231 -27.79 -15.05 -9.08
CA ALA A 231 -27.16 -13.95 -9.78
C ALA A 231 -26.32 -13.06 -8.84
N MET A 232 -25.23 -12.53 -9.38
CA MET A 232 -24.34 -11.56 -8.73
C MET A 232 -25.09 -10.34 -8.15
N ARG A 233 -26.18 -9.91 -8.81
CA ARG A 233 -27.01 -8.80 -8.35
C ARG A 233 -27.79 -9.12 -7.09
N GLU A 234 -28.30 -10.34 -6.97
CA GLU A 234 -29.05 -10.78 -5.79
C GLU A 234 -28.13 -10.84 -4.57
N GLU A 235 -26.93 -11.37 -4.75
CA GLU A 235 -25.86 -11.39 -3.73
C GLU A 235 -25.56 -9.98 -3.21
N VAL A 236 -25.31 -9.02 -4.11
CA VAL A 236 -24.99 -7.63 -3.72
C VAL A 236 -26.18 -6.96 -3.03
N LYS A 237 -27.41 -7.18 -3.52
CA LYS A 237 -28.61 -6.60 -2.92
C LYS A 237 -28.85 -7.14 -1.51
N ASP A 238 -28.70 -8.45 -1.31
CA ASP A 238 -28.87 -9.07 0.00
C ASP A 238 -27.82 -8.56 1.00
N ALA A 239 -26.56 -8.44 0.54
CA ALA A 239 -25.49 -7.83 1.32
C ALA A 239 -25.79 -6.36 1.70
N ALA A 240 -26.40 -5.58 0.79
CA ALA A 240 -26.83 -4.20 1.07
C ALA A 240 -27.97 -4.14 2.10
N CYS A 241 -28.95 -5.03 1.99
CA CYS A 241 -30.04 -5.18 2.97
C CYS A 241 -29.49 -5.54 4.36
N PHE A 242 -28.58 -6.50 4.43
CA PHE A 242 -27.91 -6.90 5.66
C PHE A 242 -27.12 -5.74 6.27
N ALA A 243 -26.37 -5.00 5.45
CA ALA A 243 -25.64 -3.81 5.89
C ALA A 243 -26.59 -2.76 6.50
N ARG A 244 -27.75 -2.52 5.87
CA ARG A 244 -28.77 -1.60 6.39
C ARG A 244 -29.32 -2.06 7.74
N GLU A 245 -29.67 -3.32 7.88
CA GLU A 245 -30.21 -3.86 9.12
C GLU A 245 -29.23 -3.68 10.29
N LYS A 246 -27.95 -3.97 10.05
CA LYS A 246 -26.90 -3.78 11.06
C LYS A 246 -26.58 -2.31 11.32
N ALA A 247 -26.65 -1.45 10.30
CA ALA A 247 -26.48 -0.01 10.46
C ALA A 247 -27.59 0.62 11.33
N ILE A 248 -28.84 0.17 11.20
CA ILE A 248 -29.96 0.57 12.07
C ILE A 248 -29.67 0.19 13.54
N GLN A 249 -29.00 -0.94 13.77
CA GLN A 249 -28.55 -1.38 15.10
C GLN A 249 -27.31 -0.61 15.60
N GLY A 250 -26.82 0.40 14.86
CA GLY A 250 -25.62 1.17 15.19
C GLY A 250 -24.31 0.40 15.00
N LYS A 251 -24.34 -0.76 14.35
CA LYS A 251 -23.14 -1.58 14.11
C LYS A 251 -22.48 -1.19 12.79
N LYS A 252 -21.15 -1.14 12.80
CA LYS A 252 -20.34 -0.96 11.59
C LYS A 252 -20.13 -2.33 10.94
N THR A 253 -20.45 -2.44 9.66
CA THR A 253 -20.33 -3.68 8.88
C THR A 253 -19.22 -3.55 7.85
N GLY A 254 -18.27 -4.48 7.86
CA GLY A 254 -17.26 -4.63 6.81
C GLY A 254 -17.70 -5.68 5.80
N ILE A 255 -17.67 -5.36 4.50
CA ILE A 255 -17.99 -6.29 3.42
C ILE A 255 -16.75 -6.47 2.56
N ILE A 256 -16.29 -7.70 2.45
CA ILE A 256 -15.07 -8.07 1.74
C ILE A 256 -15.47 -8.72 0.42
N VAL A 257 -14.94 -8.21 -0.68
CA VAL A 257 -15.25 -8.69 -2.04
C VAL A 257 -13.95 -9.01 -2.74
N ALA A 258 -13.77 -10.27 -3.14
CA ALA A 258 -12.53 -10.75 -3.75
C ALA A 258 -12.22 -10.05 -5.09
N ASN A 259 -13.24 -9.75 -5.90
CA ASN A 259 -13.07 -9.09 -7.19
C ASN A 259 -13.88 -7.78 -7.28
N LEU A 260 -13.39 -6.76 -6.59
CA LEU A 260 -14.07 -5.46 -6.56
C LEU A 260 -14.25 -4.86 -7.96
N THR A 261 -13.35 -5.09 -8.92
CA THR A 261 -13.44 -4.53 -10.28
C THR A 261 -14.72 -4.93 -10.99
N GLN A 262 -15.16 -6.18 -10.83
CA GLN A 262 -16.40 -6.68 -11.42
C GLN A 262 -17.63 -6.19 -10.64
N TYR A 263 -17.54 -6.19 -9.31
CA TYR A 263 -18.66 -5.88 -8.43
C TYR A 263 -18.88 -4.38 -8.22
N LYS A 264 -17.92 -3.51 -8.57
CA LYS A 264 -17.92 -2.10 -8.18
C LYS A 264 -19.18 -1.34 -8.59
N GLU A 265 -19.52 -1.34 -9.87
CA GLU A 265 -20.67 -0.58 -10.39
C GLU A 265 -21.99 -1.11 -9.81
N LEU A 266 -22.05 -2.43 -9.57
CA LEU A 266 -23.21 -3.09 -9.00
C LEU A 266 -23.37 -2.76 -7.50
N ILE A 267 -22.28 -2.78 -6.74
CA ILE A 267 -22.22 -2.36 -5.34
C ILE A 267 -22.62 -0.90 -5.22
N GLU A 268 -21.99 0.00 -5.98
CA GLU A 268 -22.31 1.44 -5.95
C GLU A 268 -23.80 1.68 -6.20
N ARG A 269 -24.39 1.00 -7.18
CA ARG A 269 -25.82 1.13 -7.49
C ARG A 269 -26.71 0.57 -6.39
N GLU A 270 -26.58 -0.69 -6.04
CA GLU A 270 -27.51 -1.36 -5.12
C GLU A 270 -27.35 -0.87 -3.67
N PHE A 271 -26.13 -0.55 -3.22
CA PHE A 271 -25.91 0.06 -1.90
C PHE A 271 -26.50 1.47 -1.84
N SER A 272 -26.37 2.27 -2.91
CA SER A 272 -27.00 3.60 -2.93
C SER A 272 -28.52 3.49 -2.85
N LEU A 273 -29.13 2.53 -3.55
CA LEU A 273 -30.58 2.30 -3.51
C LEU A 273 -31.08 1.90 -2.11
N GLU A 274 -30.36 1.02 -1.42
CA GLU A 274 -30.82 0.48 -0.12
C GLU A 274 -30.42 1.36 1.08
N LEU A 275 -29.22 1.95 1.09
CA LEU A 275 -28.68 2.74 2.22
C LEU A 275 -28.97 4.24 2.11
N SER A 276 -29.19 4.76 0.90
CA SER A 276 -29.49 6.18 0.67
C SER A 276 -30.58 6.36 -0.39
N PRO A 277 -31.84 5.94 -0.11
CA PRO A 277 -32.94 6.04 -1.09
C PRO A 277 -33.19 7.46 -1.58
N ALA A 278 -32.92 8.46 -0.72
CA ALA A 278 -33.04 9.88 -1.07
C ALA A 278 -32.05 10.33 -2.15
N SER A 279 -30.86 9.72 -2.21
CA SER A 279 -29.86 10.03 -3.24
C SER A 279 -30.26 9.55 -4.64
N ALA A 280 -31.16 8.57 -4.73
CA ALA A 280 -31.71 8.09 -6.00
C ALA A 280 -32.85 8.98 -6.53
N LEU A 281 -33.41 9.88 -5.70
CA LEU A 281 -34.54 10.73 -6.03
C LEU A 281 -34.16 12.20 -6.31
N LEU A 282 -32.97 12.63 -5.88
CA LEU A 282 -32.49 14.00 -6.04
C LEU A 282 -31.22 14.00 -6.90
N ASP A 283 -31.38 14.38 -8.17
CA ASP A 283 -30.25 14.68 -9.07
C ASP A 283 -29.40 15.81 -8.44
N GLY A 284 -28.23 15.46 -7.92
CA GLY A 284 -27.20 16.43 -7.49
C GLY A 284 -26.87 16.51 -6.00
N VAL A 285 -27.49 15.72 -5.11
CA VAL A 285 -27.05 15.68 -3.69
C VAL A 285 -25.90 14.69 -3.53
N SER A 286 -24.70 15.24 -3.34
CA SER A 286 -23.42 14.55 -3.23
C SER A 286 -23.22 13.86 -1.86
N SER A 287 -24.17 13.06 -1.38
CA SER A 287 -24.11 12.43 -0.05
C SER A 287 -23.83 10.92 -0.03
N ILE A 288 -23.39 10.34 -1.16
CA ILE A 288 -23.01 8.92 -1.23
C ILE A 288 -21.85 8.62 -0.25
N SER A 289 -20.93 9.59 -0.05
CA SER A 289 -19.75 9.42 0.80
C SER A 289 -20.04 9.38 2.30
N GLU A 290 -21.24 9.72 2.75
CA GLU A 290 -21.58 9.74 4.19
C GLU A 290 -22.14 8.40 4.69
N THR A 291 -22.65 7.53 3.82
CA THR A 291 -23.36 6.30 4.21
C THR A 291 -22.52 5.02 4.07
N PHE A 292 -21.66 4.93 3.05
CA PHE A 292 -20.72 3.82 2.90
C PHE A 292 -19.45 4.26 2.16
N ASN A 293 -18.36 3.50 2.36
CA ASN A 293 -17.06 3.78 1.75
C ASN A 293 -16.54 2.54 1.02
N ILE A 294 -16.12 2.70 -0.24
CA ILE A 294 -15.52 1.64 -1.05
C ILE A 294 -14.00 1.81 -1.04
N SER A 295 -13.29 0.74 -0.66
CA SER A 295 -11.83 0.67 -0.57
C SER A 295 -11.07 0.94 -1.87
N MET A 296 -11.70 1.08 -3.03
CA MET A 296 -11.05 1.56 -4.25
C MET A 296 -11.78 2.78 -4.79
N ALA A 297 -11.19 3.95 -4.56
CA ALA A 297 -11.67 5.19 -5.16
C ALA A 297 -11.73 5.05 -6.69
N ALA A 298 -12.70 5.71 -7.33
CA ALA A 298 -12.70 5.82 -8.77
C ALA A 298 -11.40 6.50 -9.24
N SER A 299 -10.88 6.07 -10.39
CA SER A 299 -9.71 6.71 -10.98
C SER A 299 -9.98 8.20 -11.16
N LEU A 300 -9.04 9.05 -10.72
CA LEU A 300 -9.15 10.51 -10.88
C LEU A 300 -9.34 10.90 -12.35
N ALA A 301 -8.84 10.09 -13.29
CA ALA A 301 -9.03 10.31 -14.72
C ALA A 301 -10.50 10.27 -15.19
N LYS A 302 -11.40 9.68 -14.39
CA LYS A 302 -12.86 9.70 -14.64
C LYS A 302 -13.55 10.96 -14.10
N SER A 303 -12.87 11.75 -13.26
CA SER A 303 -13.37 13.07 -12.84
C SER A 303 -13.42 14.00 -14.04
N SER A 304 -14.52 14.73 -14.22
CA SER A 304 -14.75 15.61 -15.36
C SER A 304 -13.60 16.61 -15.56
N ILE A 305 -13.10 17.21 -14.47
CA ILE A 305 -12.02 18.22 -14.54
C ILE A 305 -10.70 17.61 -14.99
N VAL A 306 -10.36 16.42 -14.50
CA VAL A 306 -9.13 15.71 -14.86
C VAL A 306 -9.24 15.17 -16.28
N LYS A 307 -10.41 14.66 -16.65
CA LYS A 307 -10.70 14.20 -18.02
C LYS A 307 -10.52 15.34 -19.02
N SER A 308 -11.09 16.52 -18.75
CA SER A 308 -10.93 17.71 -19.60
C SER A 308 -9.46 18.13 -19.70
N ALA A 309 -8.70 18.12 -18.60
CA ALA A 309 -7.27 18.42 -18.65
C ALA A 309 -6.48 17.40 -19.48
N LEU A 310 -6.78 16.10 -19.34
CA LEU A 310 -6.16 15.03 -20.13
C LEU A 310 -6.52 15.14 -21.61
N GLU A 311 -7.76 15.46 -21.96
CA GLU A 311 -8.19 15.70 -23.34
C GLU A 311 -7.44 16.88 -23.97
N LEU A 312 -7.20 17.95 -23.21
CA LEU A 312 -6.45 19.13 -23.67
C LEU A 312 -4.96 18.79 -23.92
N LEU A 313 -4.38 17.91 -23.10
CA LEU A 313 -3.02 17.38 -23.32
C LEU A 313 -2.93 16.46 -24.55
N CYS A 314 -4.01 15.75 -24.88
CA CYS A 314 -4.07 14.91 -26.09
C CYS A 314 -4.10 15.76 -27.37
N VAL A 315 -4.78 16.92 -27.35
CA VAL A 315 -4.84 17.85 -28.51
C VAL A 315 -3.50 18.53 -28.77
N THR A 316 -2.67 18.70 -27.74
CA THR A 316 -1.38 19.41 -27.83
C THR A 316 -0.18 18.52 -28.14
N ARG A 317 -0.36 17.19 -28.27
CA ARG A 317 0.69 16.32 -28.79
C ARG A 317 0.75 16.45 -30.32
N PRO A 318 1.83 17.01 -30.91
CA PRO A 318 2.04 16.83 -32.34
C PRO A 318 2.16 15.33 -32.62
N ALA A 319 1.49 14.88 -33.68
CA ALA A 319 1.63 13.51 -34.15
C ALA A 319 3.11 13.21 -34.38
N MET A 320 3.63 12.22 -33.65
CA MET A 320 4.96 11.65 -33.86
C MET A 320 4.81 10.36 -34.64
#